data_AF-A0A9X1NYY2-F1
#
_entry.id   AF-A0A9X1NYY2-F1
#
_cell.length_a   1.000
_cell.length_b   1.000
_cell.length_c   1.000
_cell.angle_alpha   90.00
_cell.angle_beta   90.00
_cell.angle_gamma   90.00
#
_symmetry.space_group_name_H-M   'P 1'
#
loop_
_entity.id
_entity.type
_entity.pdbx_description
1 polymer ?
#
loop_
_entity_poly.entity_id
_entity_poly.type
_entity_poly.pdbx_seq_one_letter_code
_entity_poly.pdbx_strand_id
1 'polypeptide(L)'
;MYIQMCISRKMQIVGFDWDAGNWPKCGKHGVDRHEIEHAVRVADFRVVNPHPTEERWRIAAPAESGRYVFVVITYRETREGTLIRPISARYMHREEVDLYDQQRQKALAKSSER
;
A
#
# COMPACT_ATOMS: atom_id res chain seq x y z
N MET A 1 34.42 10.81 -3.28
CA MET A 1 34.13 9.47 -3.82
C MET A 1 33.64 8.59 -2.67
N TYR A 2 32.34 8.59 -2.42
CA TYR A 2 31.69 7.59 -1.55
C TYR A 2 30.35 7.28 -2.20
N ILE A 3 30.34 6.23 -3.01
CA ILE A 3 29.11 5.63 -3.51
C ILE A 3 28.51 4.92 -2.30
N GLN A 4 27.49 5.52 -1.68
CA GLN A 4 26.65 4.86 -0.70
C GLN A 4 25.98 3.69 -1.44
N MET A 5 26.55 2.50 -1.30
CA MET A 5 25.96 1.28 -1.81
C MET A 5 24.68 1.02 -1.02
N CYS A 6 23.54 1.45 -1.56
CA CYS A 6 22.23 1.09 -1.05
C CYS A 6 22.05 -0.41 -1.22
N ILE A 7 22.49 -1.19 -0.23
CA ILE A 7 22.05 -2.57 -0.05
C ILE A 7 20.55 -2.48 0.18
N SER A 8 19.77 -2.65 -0.88
CA SER A 8 18.31 -2.80 -0.79
C SER A 8 18.05 -4.05 0.06
N ARG A 9 17.80 -3.86 1.37
CA ARG A 9 17.29 -4.94 2.21
C ARG A 9 16.03 -5.45 1.53
N LYS A 10 16.07 -6.66 0.99
CA LYS A 10 14.85 -7.37 0.59
C LYS A 10 14.00 -7.53 1.84
N MET A 11 12.99 -6.68 1.99
CA MET A 11 12.00 -6.78 3.04
C MET A 11 11.19 -8.06 2.80
N GLN A 12 11.39 -9.08 3.63
CA GLN A 12 10.64 -10.32 3.53
C GLN A 12 9.25 -10.09 4.12
N ILE A 13 8.25 -9.90 3.26
CA ILE A 13 6.86 -9.83 3.68
C ILE A 13 6.36 -11.25 3.98
N VAL A 14 5.90 -11.47 5.21
CA VAL A 14 5.42 -12.80 5.66
C VAL A 14 3.90 -12.89 5.81
N GLY A 15 3.19 -11.78 5.70
CA GLY A 15 1.73 -11.78 5.72
C GLY A 15 1.12 -10.45 6.16
N PHE A 16 -0.15 -10.51 6.53
CA PHE A 16 -0.95 -9.38 7.02
C PHE A 16 -1.20 -9.52 8.53
N ASP A 17 -1.01 -8.41 9.25
CA ASP A 17 -1.32 -8.27 10.68
C ASP A 17 -2.75 -7.74 10.83
N TRP A 18 -3.72 -8.65 10.93
CA TRP A 18 -5.12 -8.35 11.22
C TRP A 18 -5.43 -8.60 12.69
N ASP A 19 -6.02 -7.62 13.37
CA ASP A 19 -6.47 -7.75 14.76
C ASP A 19 -7.83 -7.06 14.98
N ALA A 20 -8.34 -7.17 16.21
CA ALA A 20 -9.59 -6.52 16.61
C ALA A 20 -9.54 -4.98 16.56
N GLY A 21 -8.34 -4.39 16.50
CA GLY A 21 -8.13 -2.95 16.46
C GLY A 21 -8.14 -2.34 15.06
N ASN A 22 -7.81 -3.10 14.02
CA ASN A 22 -7.75 -2.61 12.63
C ASN A 22 -8.84 -3.15 11.72
N TRP A 23 -9.29 -4.40 11.89
CA TRP A 23 -10.26 -4.98 10.97
C TRP A 23 -11.59 -4.19 10.93
N PRO A 24 -12.23 -3.85 12.07
CA PRO A 24 -13.48 -3.09 12.04
C PRO A 24 -13.35 -1.73 11.34
N LYS A 25 -12.17 -1.10 11.38
CA LYS A 25 -11.90 0.18 10.71
C LYS A 25 -11.78 0.02 9.20
N CYS A 26 -11.12 -1.05 8.75
CA CYS A 26 -10.96 -1.34 7.32
C CYS A 26 -12.26 -1.82 6.69
N GLY A 27 -12.98 -2.72 7.37
CA GLY A 27 -14.25 -3.28 6.89
C GLY A 27 -15.44 -2.31 6.94
N LYS A 28 -15.34 -1.20 7.70
CA LYS A 28 -16.44 -0.21 7.85
C LYS A 28 -16.94 0.34 6.51
N HIS A 29 -16.07 0.40 5.50
CA HIS A 29 -16.38 0.94 4.18
C HIS A 29 -16.82 -0.13 3.15
N GLY A 30 -17.12 -1.34 3.61
CA GLY A 30 -17.63 -2.44 2.78
C GLY A 30 -16.57 -3.13 1.92
N VAL A 31 -15.28 -2.82 2.13
CA VAL A 31 -14.18 -3.54 1.48
C VAL A 31 -13.88 -4.80 2.28
N ASP A 32 -13.79 -5.94 1.61
CA ASP A 32 -13.45 -7.21 2.25
C ASP A 32 -11.93 -7.35 2.50
N ARG A 33 -11.53 -8.21 3.45
CA ARG A 33 -10.10 -8.49 3.72
C ARG A 33 -9.39 -8.98 2.47
N HIS A 34 -10.00 -9.90 1.73
CA HIS A 34 -9.37 -10.50 0.55
C HIS A 34 -9.09 -9.45 -0.53
N GLU A 35 -9.99 -8.47 -0.70
CA GLU A 35 -9.78 -7.37 -1.64
C GLU A 35 -8.65 -6.44 -1.20
N ILE A 36 -8.55 -6.13 0.10
CA ILE A 36 -7.46 -5.33 0.64
C ILE A 36 -6.13 -6.04 0.43
N GLU A 37 -6.06 -7.33 0.77
CA GLU A 37 -4.84 -8.12 0.62
C GLU A 37 -4.43 -8.22 -0.85
N HIS A 38 -5.38 -8.48 -1.75
CA HIS A 38 -5.13 -8.53 -3.18
C HIS A 38 -4.58 -7.19 -3.67
N ALA A 39 -5.27 -6.08 -3.39
CA ALA A 39 -4.86 -4.74 -3.80
C ALA A 39 -3.45 -4.41 -3.30
N VAL A 40 -3.13 -4.74 -2.05
CA VAL A 40 -1.78 -4.51 -1.49
C VAL A 40 -0.71 -5.39 -2.14
N ARG A 41 -1.03 -6.63 -2.53
CA ARG A 41 -0.08 -7.53 -3.20
C ARG A 41 0.22 -7.11 -4.64
N VAL A 42 -0.77 -6.59 -5.36
CA VAL A 42 -0.62 -6.18 -6.77
C VAL A 42 -0.19 -4.72 -6.92
N ALA A 43 -0.23 -3.94 -5.84
CA ALA A 43 0.21 -2.56 -5.85
C ALA A 43 1.69 -2.45 -6.24
N ASP A 44 1.93 -1.69 -7.30
CA ASP A 44 3.28 -1.37 -7.80
C ASP A 44 3.76 0.01 -7.37
N PHE A 45 2.89 0.79 -6.74
CA PHE A 45 3.18 2.14 -6.29
C PHE A 45 2.67 2.36 -4.87
N ARG A 46 3.51 3.02 -4.07
CA ARG A 46 3.15 3.48 -2.72
C ARG A 46 3.71 4.88 -2.48
N VAL A 47 2.95 5.68 -1.74
CA VAL A 47 3.33 7.06 -1.40
C VAL A 47 3.43 7.17 0.11
N VAL A 48 4.44 7.89 0.60
CA VAL A 48 4.57 8.20 2.02
C VAL A 48 3.30 8.91 2.50
N ASN A 49 2.79 8.47 3.65
CA ASN A 49 1.70 9.10 4.36
C ASN A 49 2.26 9.69 5.66
N PRO A 50 2.56 11.00 5.70
CA PRO A 50 3.15 11.63 6.86
C PRO A 50 2.32 11.36 8.11
N HIS A 51 2.94 10.79 9.13
CA HIS A 51 2.34 10.56 10.43
C HIS A 51 3.40 10.73 11.52
N PRO A 52 3.08 11.39 12.66
CA PRO A 52 4.10 11.81 13.62
C PRO A 52 4.79 10.67 14.36
N THR A 53 4.18 9.48 14.43
CA THR A 53 4.62 8.39 15.31
C THR A 53 4.99 7.10 14.60
N GLU A 54 4.46 6.84 13.40
CA GLU A 54 4.74 5.61 12.64
C GLU A 54 4.81 5.90 11.15
N GLU A 55 5.72 5.21 10.45
CA GLU A 55 5.81 5.33 8.99
C GLU A 55 4.60 4.62 8.35
N ARG A 56 3.86 5.38 7.54
CA ARG A 56 2.68 4.89 6.84
C ARG A 56 2.83 5.08 5.35
N TRP A 57 2.17 4.19 4.61
CA TRP A 57 2.16 4.20 3.17
C TRP A 57 0.71 4.22 2.67
N ARG A 58 0.45 5.09 1.70
CA ARG A 58 -0.77 5.10 0.90
C ARG A 58 -0.55 4.23 -0.32
N ILE A 59 -1.48 3.31 -0.54
CA ILE A 59 -1.52 2.40 -1.66
C ILE A 59 -2.87 2.55 -2.34
N ALA A 60 -2.88 2.49 -3.67
CA ALA A 60 -4.08 2.37 -4.47
C ALA A 60 -3.84 1.33 -5.56
N ALA A 61 -4.74 0.37 -5.68
CA ALA A 61 -4.64 -0.70 -6.67
C ALA A 61 -6.01 -1.35 -6.90
N PRO A 62 -6.23 -2.01 -8.05
CA PRO A 62 -7.43 -2.82 -8.24
C PRO A 62 -7.44 -4.01 -7.27
N ALA A 63 -8.59 -4.28 -6.69
CA ALA A 63 -8.89 -5.56 -6.06
C ALA A 63 -9.23 -6.63 -7.12
N GLU A 64 -9.42 -7.87 -6.68
CA GLU A 64 -9.82 -8.98 -7.54
C GLU A 64 -11.15 -8.72 -8.26
N SER A 65 -12.05 -7.94 -7.65
CA SER A 65 -13.31 -7.49 -8.27
C SER A 65 -13.13 -6.46 -9.39
N GLY A 66 -11.90 -5.97 -9.62
CA GLY A 66 -11.59 -4.87 -10.52
C GLY A 66 -11.87 -3.48 -9.95
N ARG A 67 -12.50 -3.38 -8.76
CA ARG A 67 -12.71 -2.10 -8.08
C ARG A 67 -11.40 -1.65 -7.44
N TYR A 68 -11.03 -0.38 -7.64
CA TYR A 68 -9.86 0.18 -6.99
C TYR A 68 -10.10 0.36 -5.49
N VAL A 69 -9.11 -0.07 -4.72
CA VAL A 69 -9.09 0.07 -3.26
C VAL A 69 -7.95 1.00 -2.90
N PHE A 70 -8.27 2.02 -2.11
CA PHE A 70 -7.32 2.85 -1.41
C PHE A 70 -7.07 2.27 -0.01
N VAL A 71 -5.80 2.01 0.31
CA VAL A 71 -5.39 1.40 1.57
C VAL A 71 -4.26 2.21 2.20
N VAL A 72 -4.35 2.49 3.49
CA VAL A 72 -3.22 2.97 4.29
C VAL A 72 -2.65 1.79 5.06
N ILE A 73 -1.36 1.54 4.91
CA ILE A 73 -0.64 0.47 5.61
C ILE A 73 0.52 1.01 6.43
N THR A 74 0.99 0.19 7.37
CA THR A 74 2.33 0.29 7.96
C THR A 74 3.01 -1.07 7.95
N TYR A 75 4.34 -1.09 8.06
CA TYR A 75 5.13 -2.31 8.15
C TYR A 75 5.51 -2.57 9.61
N ARG A 76 5.36 -3.80 10.07
CA ARG A 76 5.79 -4.22 11.40
C ARG A 76 6.84 -5.31 11.27
N GLU A 77 8.05 -5.02 11.74
CA GLU A 77 9.11 -6.02 11.82
C GLU A 77 8.83 -6.98 12.99
N THR A 78 8.93 -8.28 12.71
CA THR A 78 8.83 -9.36 13.69
C THR A 78 10.03 -10.28 13.56
N ARG A 79 10.15 -11.27 14.46
CA ARG A 79 11.21 -12.28 14.37
C ARG A 79 11.10 -13.15 13.11
N GLU A 80 9.89 -13.34 12.58
CA GLU A 80 9.61 -14.21 11.43
C GLU A 80 9.71 -13.46 10.10
N GLY A 81 9.66 -12.13 10.13
CA GLY A 81 9.74 -11.25 8.97
C GLY A 81 8.87 -10.00 9.14
N THR A 82 8.59 -9.32 8.05
CA THR A 82 7.79 -8.09 8.06
C THR A 82 6.32 -8.41 7.80
N LEU A 83 5.45 -7.97 8.70
CA LEU A 83 4.01 -8.00 8.51
C LEU A 83 3.52 -6.67 7.95
N ILE A 84 2.51 -6.74 7.07
CA ILE A 84 1.78 -5.57 6.61
C ILE A 84 0.59 -5.36 7.53
N ARG A 85 0.50 -4.21 8.18
CA ARG A 85 -0.67 -3.85 8.99
C ARG A 85 -1.52 -2.83 8.25
N PRO A 86 -2.70 -3.21 7.75
CA PRO A 86 -3.67 -2.25 7.25
C PRO A 86 -4.21 -1.39 8.39
N ILE A 87 -4.37 -0.09 8.11
CA ILE A 87 -4.83 0.93 9.06
C ILE A 87 -6.22 1.43 8.66
N SER A 88 -6.41 1.68 7.36
CA SER A 88 -7.70 2.03 6.77
C SER A 88 -7.78 1.53 5.34
N ALA A 89 -9.00 1.24 4.89
CA ALA A 89 -9.28 0.83 3.52
C ALA A 89 -10.65 1.36 3.08
N ARG A 90 -10.77 1.70 1.79
CA ARG A 90 -12.03 2.06 1.14
C ARG A 90 -11.94 1.82 -0.36
N TYR A 91 -13.07 1.64 -1.02
CA TYR A 91 -13.09 1.76 -2.47
C TYR A 91 -12.83 3.21 -2.89
N MET A 92 -12.20 3.36 -4.05
CA MET A 92 -12.02 4.66 -4.70
C MET A 92 -13.24 4.99 -5.58
N HIS A 93 -13.54 6.28 -5.68
CA HIS A 93 -14.47 6.77 -6.69
C HIS A 93 -13.78 6.81 -8.06
N ARG A 94 -14.57 6.70 -9.14
CA ARG A 94 -14.05 6.66 -10.52
C ARG A 94 -13.14 7.84 -10.84
N GLU A 95 -13.53 9.05 -10.46
CA GLU A 95 -12.72 10.26 -10.67
C GLU A 95 -11.37 10.19 -9.93
N GLU A 96 -11.34 9.60 -8.74
CA GLU A 96 -10.09 9.40 -7.98
C GLU A 96 -9.17 8.38 -8.68
N VAL A 97 -9.76 7.34 -9.28
CA VAL A 97 -9.01 6.33 -10.05
C VAL A 97 -8.38 6.96 -11.29
N ASP A 98 -9.15 7.72 -12.05
CA ASP A 98 -8.68 8.39 -13.26
C ASP A 98 -7.51 9.34 -12.96
N LEU A 99 -7.62 10.12 -11.86
CA LEU A 99 -6.55 11.01 -11.41
C LEU A 99 -5.31 10.23 -10.93
N TYR A 100 -5.51 9.12 -10.21
CA TYR A 100 -4.42 8.26 -9.74
C TYR A 100 -3.65 7.65 -10.91
N ASP A 101 -4.35 7.07 -11.88
CA ASP A 101 -3.73 6.44 -13.04
C ASP A 101 -2.95 7.46 -13.87
N GLN A 102 -3.50 8.66 -14.10
CA GLN A 102 -2.76 9.74 -14.77
C GLN A 102 -1.47 10.12 -14.05
N GLN A 103 -1.50 10.22 -12.71
CA GLN A 103 -0.31 10.53 -11.92
C GLN A 103 0.71 9.38 -11.94
N ARG A 104 0.24 8.13 -11.84
CA ARG A 104 1.07 6.93 -11.92
C ARG A 104 1.78 6.85 -13.27
N GLN A 105 1.07 7.04 -14.38
CA GLN A 105 1.67 7.03 -15.72
C GLN A 105 2.72 8.14 -15.90
N LYS A 106 2.44 9.36 -15.43
CA LYS A 106 3.42 10.46 -15.45
C LYS A 106 4.67 10.16 -14.62
N ALA A 107 4.52 9.51 -13.47
CA ALA A 107 5.63 9.12 -12.63
C ALA A 107 6.50 8.04 -13.30
N LEU A 108 5.87 7.02 -13.90
CA LEU A 108 6.56 5.95 -14.61
C LEU A 108 7.29 6.47 -15.86
N ALA A 109 6.67 7.35 -16.65
CA ALA A 109 7.31 7.98 -17.81
C ALA A 109 8.59 8.75 -17.42
N LYS A 110 8.52 9.56 -16.35
CA LYS A 110 9.68 10.31 -15.84
C LYS A 110 10.82 9.43 -15.30
N SER A 111 10.52 8.21 -14.85
CA SER A 111 11.54 7.26 -14.42
C SER A 111 12.21 6.53 -15.58
N SER A 112 11.55 6.43 -16.74
CA SER A 112 12.11 5.79 -17.95
C SER A 112 13.01 6.71 -18.77
N GLU A 113 12.94 8.02 -18.55
CA GLU A 113 13.74 9.04 -19.25
C GLU A 113 15.08 9.35 -18.56
N ARG A 114 15.41 8.66 -17.46
CA ARG A 114 16.68 8.77 -16.73
C ARG A 114 17.48 7.48 -16.81
#